data_AF-A0A1Q9TPE3-F1
#
_entry.id   AF-A0A1Q9TPE3-F1
#
_cell.length_a   1.000
_cell.length_b   1.000
_cell.length_c   1.000
_cell.angle_alpha   90.00
_cell.angle_beta   90.00
_cell.angle_gamma   90.00
#
_symmetry.space_group_name_H-M   'P 1'
#
loop_
_entity.id
_entity.type
_entity.pdbx_description
1 polymer ?
#
loop_
_entity_poly.entity_id
_entity_poly.type
_entity_poly.pdbx_seq_one_letter_code
_entity_poly.pdbx_strand_id
1 'polypeptide(L)'
;MGEQREALPKRIPSVIPGVRMASFGSLPGQVTTSRQWCWHGSGLSFDRAYPLLTVASELHTNALRHTASGGGSVECGCGWSGTGP
;
A
#
# COMPACT_ATOMS: atom_id res chain seq x y z
N MET A 1 27.56 -6.40 -5.65
CA MET A 1 26.20 -5.88 -5.87
C MET A 1 25.24 -6.83 -5.17
N GLY A 2 24.76 -6.45 -3.98
CA GLY A 2 23.85 -7.30 -3.20
C GLY A 2 22.45 -7.23 -3.78
N GLU A 3 21.88 -8.39 -4.09
CA GLU A 3 20.47 -8.58 -4.39
C GLU A 3 19.66 -8.04 -3.19
N GLN A 4 19.20 -6.78 -3.27
CA GLN A 4 18.22 -6.26 -2.32
C GLN A 4 16.92 -7.00 -2.62
N ARG A 5 16.76 -8.16 -1.99
CA ARG A 5 15.54 -8.95 -2.07
C ARG A 5 14.38 -8.07 -1.65
N GLU A 6 13.40 -7.91 -2.53
CA GLU A 6 12.15 -7.23 -2.19
C GLU A 6 11.55 -7.90 -0.97
N ALA A 7 11.60 -7.21 0.16
CA ALA A 7 10.99 -7.70 1.39
C ALA A 7 9.48 -7.82 1.18
N LEU A 8 8.91 -8.93 1.64
CA LEU A 8 7.46 -9.10 1.65
C LEU A 8 6.82 -7.99 2.51
N PRO A 9 5.67 -7.45 2.11
CA PRO A 9 5.00 -6.40 2.86
C PRO A 9 4.64 -6.89 4.27
N LYS A 10 4.95 -6.08 5.27
CA LYS A 10 4.70 -6.40 6.69
C LYS A 10 3.28 -5.98 7.05
N ARG A 11 2.42 -6.95 7.39
CA ARG A 11 1.08 -6.64 7.92
C ARG A 11 1.20 -5.94 9.28
N ILE A 12 0.44 -4.86 9.47
CA ILE A 12 0.39 -4.10 10.73
C ILE A 12 -1.05 -4.08 11.27
N PRO A 13 -1.24 -4.12 12.61
CA PRO A 13 -2.56 -4.14 13.21
C PRO A 13 -3.31 -2.83 12.93
N SER A 14 -4.57 -2.92 12.53
CA SER A 14 -5.44 -1.74 12.38
C SER A 14 -6.29 -1.51 13.62
N VAL A 15 -6.44 -0.24 13.99
CA VAL A 15 -7.41 0.21 15.00
C VAL A 15 -8.82 0.37 14.42
N ILE A 16 -8.96 0.34 13.08
CA ILE A 16 -10.25 0.45 12.40
C ILE A 16 -10.73 -0.97 12.03
N PRO A 17 -11.86 -1.44 12.57
CA PRO A 17 -12.42 -2.74 12.21
C PRO A 17 -12.65 -2.86 10.69
N GLY A 18 -12.27 -3.99 10.11
CA GLY A 18 -12.40 -4.24 8.68
C GLY A 18 -11.30 -3.60 7.80
N VAL A 19 -10.37 -2.83 8.37
CA VAL A 19 -9.21 -2.28 7.65
C VAL A 19 -7.99 -3.18 7.79
N ARG A 20 -7.43 -3.58 6.65
CA ARG A 20 -6.16 -4.34 6.58
C ARG A 20 -5.04 -3.35 6.30
N MET A 21 -4.08 -3.23 7.22
CA MET A 21 -2.92 -2.37 7.03
C MET A 21 -1.65 -3.17 6.73
N ALA A 22 -0.79 -2.61 5.89
CA ALA A 22 0.52 -3.16 5.57
C ALA A 22 1.56 -2.05 5.41
N SER A 23 2.79 -2.32 5.87
CA SER A 23 3.97 -1.50 5.65
C SER A 23 4.78 -2.09 4.49
N PHE A 24 5.17 -1.24 3.57
CA PHE A 24 5.98 -1.55 2.38
C PHE A 24 7.38 -0.95 2.54
N GLY A 25 8.36 -1.60 1.92
CA GLY A 25 9.76 -1.17 1.96
C GLY A 25 10.08 -0.01 1.02
N SER A 26 11.34 0.40 0.99
CA SER A 26 11.82 1.58 0.25
C SER A 26 12.26 1.32 -1.19
N LEU A 27 11.94 0.15 -1.74
CA LEU A 27 12.37 -0.26 -3.07
C LEU A 27 11.32 0.16 -4.11
N PRO A 28 11.73 0.57 -5.32
CA PRO A 28 10.78 0.96 -6.37
C PRO A 28 9.70 -0.11 -6.67
N GLY A 29 10.04 -1.40 -6.63
CA GLY A 29 9.06 -2.46 -6.87
C GLY A 29 8.01 -2.63 -5.76
N GLN A 30 8.26 -2.08 -4.56
CA GLN A 30 7.27 -2.01 -3.48
C GLN A 30 6.09 -1.08 -3.82
N VAL A 31 6.28 -0.13 -4.75
CA VAL A 31 5.17 0.68 -5.28
C VAL A 31 4.15 -0.23 -5.97
N THR A 32 4.61 -1.13 -6.83
CA THR A 32 3.76 -2.11 -7.53
C THR A 32 3.08 -3.06 -6.53
N THR A 33 3.82 -3.58 -5.55
CA THR A 33 3.27 -4.45 -4.50
C THR A 33 2.20 -3.72 -3.68
N SER A 34 2.43 -2.45 -3.31
CA SER A 34 1.45 -1.64 -2.58
C SER A 34 0.18 -1.39 -3.41
N ARG A 35 0.33 -1.13 -4.71
CA ARG A 35 -0.79 -0.98 -5.63
C ARG A 35 -1.64 -2.25 -5.73
N GLN A 36 -0.99 -3.41 -5.88
CA GLN A 36 -1.69 -4.69 -5.90
C GLN A 36 -2.40 -4.99 -4.58
N TRP A 37 -1.75 -4.69 -3.45
CA TRP A 37 -2.36 -4.80 -2.14
C TRP A 37 -3.61 -3.93 -2.02
N CYS A 38 -3.55 -2.66 -2.43
CA CYS A 38 -4.70 -1.76 -2.43
C CYS A 38 -5.83 -2.25 -3.33
N TRP A 39 -5.50 -2.79 -4.51
CA TRP A 39 -6.47 -3.35 -5.43
C TRP A 39 -7.26 -4.50 -4.78
N HIS A 40 -6.56 -5.53 -4.30
CA HIS A 40 -7.16 -6.67 -3.60
C HIS A 40 -7.80 -6.30 -2.26
N GLY A 41 -7.31 -5.21 -1.66
CA GLY A 41 -7.78 -4.66 -0.39
C GLY A 41 -9.13 -3.96 -0.49
N SER A 42 -9.33 -3.23 -1.59
CA SER A 42 -10.42 -2.26 -1.76
C SER A 42 -11.79 -2.88 -2.03
N GLY A 43 -11.85 -4.03 -2.70
CA GLY A 43 -13.11 -4.65 -3.16
C GLY A 43 -13.91 -3.81 -4.19
N LEU A 44 -13.38 -2.68 -4.66
CA LEU A 44 -14.06 -1.79 -5.58
C LEU A 44 -14.01 -2.29 -7.03
N SER A 45 -14.94 -1.83 -7.87
CA SER A 45 -14.82 -2.00 -9.33
C SER A 45 -13.60 -1.25 -9.87
N PHE A 46 -13.06 -1.72 -11.00
CA PHE A 46 -11.84 -1.15 -11.57
C PHE A 46 -11.92 0.36 -11.81
N ASP A 47 -13.04 0.86 -12.36
CA ASP A 47 -13.22 2.30 -12.64
C ASP A 47 -13.15 3.17 -11.38
N ARG A 48 -13.62 2.64 -10.24
CA ARG A 48 -13.57 3.34 -8.95
C ARG A 48 -12.23 3.16 -8.25
N ALA A 49 -11.59 2.01 -8.42
CA ALA A 49 -10.28 1.74 -7.83
C ALA A 49 -9.16 2.47 -8.56
N TYR A 50 -9.23 2.60 -9.88
CA TYR A 50 -8.16 3.18 -10.70
C TYR A 50 -7.64 4.53 -10.20
N PRO A 51 -8.48 5.56 -9.94
CA PRO A 51 -7.99 6.83 -9.39
C PRO A 51 -7.33 6.67 -8.02
N LEU A 52 -7.85 5.80 -7.15
CA LEU A 52 -7.27 5.53 -5.82
C LEU A 52 -5.91 4.84 -5.93
N LEU A 53 -5.78 3.87 -6.84
CA LEU A 53 -4.54 3.16 -7.12
C LEU A 53 -3.47 4.08 -7.69
N THR A 54 -3.86 5.04 -8.54
CA THR A 54 -2.97 6.07 -9.06
C THR A 54 -2.47 6.97 -7.93
N VAL A 55 -3.37 7.52 -7.12
CA VAL A 55 -2.99 8.36 -5.96
C VAL A 55 -2.07 7.60 -5.00
N ALA A 56 -2.37 6.34 -4.70
CA ALA A 56 -1.53 5.51 -3.83
C ALA A 56 -0.12 5.30 -4.41
N SER A 57 -0.03 5.06 -5.72
CA SER A 57 1.26 4.86 -6.42
C SER A 57 2.09 6.13 -6.46
N GLU A 58 1.46 7.28 -6.74
CA GLU A 58 2.12 8.59 -6.73
C GLU A 58 2.57 8.98 -5.32
N LEU A 59 1.72 8.78 -4.31
CA LEU A 59 2.07 9.05 -2.92
C LEU A 59 3.26 8.21 -2.47
N HIS A 60 3.26 6.91 -2.78
CA HIS A 60 4.36 6.02 -2.44
C HIS A 60 5.64 6.42 -3.19
N THR A 61 5.55 6.68 -4.49
CA THR A 61 6.69 7.13 -5.30
C THR A 61 7.28 8.44 -4.77
N ASN A 62 6.44 9.38 -4.36
CA ASN A 62 6.88 10.63 -3.73
C ASN A 62 7.53 10.38 -2.36
N ALA A 63 7.01 9.47 -1.55
CA ALA A 63 7.62 9.08 -0.29
C ALA A 63 9.03 8.48 -0.50
N LEU A 64 9.21 7.65 -1.53
CA LEU A 64 10.51 7.11 -1.91
C LEU A 64 11.46 8.21 -2.42
N ARG A 65 10.96 9.07 -3.30
CA ARG A 65 11.77 10.10 -3.99
C ARG A 65 12.17 11.25 -3.07
N HIS A 66 11.29 11.63 -2.15
CA HIS A 66 11.45 12.84 -1.35
C HIS A 66 11.69 12.58 0.14
N THR A 67 11.83 11.31 0.57
CA THR A 67 12.12 10.95 1.97
C THR A 67 11.26 11.72 2.98
N ALA A 68 9.99 11.96 2.66
CA ALA A 68 9.13 12.83 3.47
C ALA A 68 8.72 12.25 4.83
N SER A 69 9.20 11.05 5.22
CA SER A 69 8.92 10.43 6.52
C SER A 69 10.14 9.82 7.25
N GLY A 70 11.37 10.05 6.78
CA GLY A 70 12.58 9.68 7.54
C GLY A 70 12.89 8.17 7.68
N GLY A 71 12.23 7.28 6.93
CA GLY A 71 12.47 5.83 7.07
C GLY A 71 12.27 4.96 5.83
N GLY A 72 11.93 5.54 4.67
CA GLY A 72 11.77 4.82 3.41
C GLY A 72 10.60 3.83 3.33
N SER A 73 9.83 3.62 4.41
CA SER A 73 8.66 2.75 4.40
C SER A 73 7.35 3.52 4.26
N VAL A 74 6.40 2.95 3.53
CA VAL A 74 5.03 3.48 3.37
C VAL A 74 4.03 2.52 4.00
N GLU A 75 3.13 3.05 4.81
CA GLU A 75 2.02 2.27 5.38
C GLU A 75 0.75 2.51 4.54
N CYS A 76 0.13 1.43 4.06
CA CYS A 76 -1.15 1.50 3.35
C CYS A 76 -2.22 0.73 4.13
N GLY A 77 -3.36 1.39 4.35
CA GLY A 77 -4.56 0.77 4.90
C GLY A 77 -5.62 0.56 3.81
N CYS A 78 -6.12 -0.66 3.69
CA CYS A 78 -7.17 -1.02 2.74
C CYS A 78 -8.21 -1.88 3.44
N GLY A 79 -9.43 -1.35 3.56
CA GLY A 79 -10.53 -2.02 4.24
C GLY A 79 -11.83 -1.78 3.52
N TRP A 80 -12.60 -2.85 3.41
CA TRP A 80 -14.02 -2.76 3.12
C TRP A 80 -14.73 -2.92 4.47
N SER A 81 -15.40 -1.87 4.94
CA SER A 81 -16.32 -1.94 6.09
C SER A 81 -17.57 -2.69 5.65
N GLY A 82 -17.47 -4.00 5.58
CA GLY A 82 -18.55 -4.87 5.16
C GLY A 82 -19.50 -5.04 6.33
N THR A 83 -20.48 -4.16 6.45
CA THR A 83 -21.75 -4.56 7.03
C THR A 83 -22.52 -5.34 5.96
N GLY A 84 -22.47 -6.67 6.04
CA GLY A 84 -23.43 -7.61 5.43
C GLY A 84 -22.79 -8.88 4.83
N PRO A 85 -23.42 -10.06 4.98
CA PRO A 85 -24.68 -10.38 5.68
C PRO A 85 -24.54 -10.59 7.19
#